data_AF-A0A7S3FQK0-F1
#
_entry.id   AF-A0A7S3FQK0-F1
#
_cell.length_a   1.000
_cell.length_b   1.000
_cell.length_c   1.000
_cell.angle_alpha   90.00
_cell.angle_beta   90.00
_cell.angle_gamma   90.00
#
_symmetry.space_group_name_H-M   'P 1'
#
loop_
_entity.id
_entity.type
_entity.pdbx_description
1 polymer ?
#
loop_
_entity_poly.entity_id
_entity_poly.type
_entity_poly.pdbx_seq_one_letter_code
_entity_poly.pdbx_strand_id
1 'polypeptide(L)'
;FALQTFYMPTIVFLKMHCPSLQVQPMNLQGPEYFVYGQMLLMFIFLNSHVIFGSSRAMAILDGVEVPNDTPVSHLRSSLSVRQHWKKFHVSWRDFFLRYIYSFSNGDFEGLVLVIAFSSFIHGFYAQWFLWGLVNLVAISLERVLFSKKKSRGKGTKIVMSTVNQTLAFVLQLMIFIPFSIVSKPSQGDPVDGSRYMALSFRALASFALWNFGFSLFNCLRIIAPQTNRENRERHHFW
;
A
#
# COMPACT_ATOMS: atom_id res chain seq x y z
N PHE A 1 -0.27 -20.34 18.81
CA PHE A 1 -0.82 -19.01 19.09
C PHE A 1 0.26 -18.01 19.48
N ALA A 2 0.93 -18.13 20.64
CA ALA A 2 2.01 -17.21 21.04
C ALA A 2 3.17 -17.07 20.01
N LEU A 3 3.51 -18.17 19.32
CA LEU A 3 4.51 -18.15 18.24
C LEU A 3 4.10 -17.21 17.08
N GLN A 4 2.87 -17.32 16.59
CA GLN A 4 2.36 -16.48 15.50
C GLN A 4 2.06 -15.03 15.95
N THR A 5 1.65 -14.84 17.21
CA THR A 5 1.23 -13.54 17.74
C THR A 5 2.40 -12.64 18.14
N PHE A 6 3.48 -13.21 18.69
CA PHE A 6 4.59 -12.42 19.24
C PHE A 6 5.92 -12.74 18.58
N TYR A 7 6.28 -14.02 18.46
CA TYR A 7 7.60 -14.41 17.93
C TYR A 7 7.77 -14.03 16.44
N MET A 8 6.79 -14.34 15.61
CA MET A 8 6.91 -14.13 14.16
C MET A 8 6.96 -12.65 13.74
N PRO A 9 6.11 -11.74 14.27
CA PRO A 9 6.28 -10.31 14.03
C PRO A 9 7.65 -9.82 14.53
N THR A 10 8.10 -10.27 15.70
CA THR A 10 9.43 -9.93 16.23
C THR A 10 10.55 -10.37 15.29
N ILE A 11 10.51 -11.56 14.71
CA ILE A 11 11.51 -12.01 13.72
C ILE A 11 11.47 -11.16 12.45
N VAL A 12 10.28 -10.84 11.93
CA VAL A 12 10.11 -9.98 10.75
C VAL A 12 10.69 -8.58 11.03
N PHE A 13 10.35 -7.97 12.17
CA PHE A 13 10.89 -6.67 12.60
C PHE A 13 12.40 -6.72 12.81
N LEU A 14 12.90 -7.77 13.47
CA LEU A 14 14.33 -7.98 13.73
C LEU A 14 15.12 -8.08 12.41
N LYS A 15 14.56 -8.72 11.38
CA LYS A 15 15.21 -8.84 10.06
C LYS A 15 15.16 -7.56 9.25
N MET A 16 14.11 -6.75 9.39
CA MET A 16 14.06 -5.41 8.81
C MET A 16 15.14 -4.49 9.41
N HIS A 17 15.43 -4.63 10.72
CA HIS A 17 16.45 -3.84 11.40
C HIS A 17 17.87 -4.42 11.28
N CYS A 18 18.03 -5.73 11.16
CA CYS A 18 19.32 -6.41 11.04
C CYS A 18 19.27 -7.44 9.88
N PRO A 19 19.46 -6.99 8.63
CA PRO A 19 19.34 -7.86 7.45
C PRO A 19 20.36 -9.01 7.43
N SER A 20 21.46 -8.88 8.17
CA SER A 20 22.54 -9.87 8.28
C SER A 20 22.23 -11.00 9.26
N LEU A 21 21.18 -10.90 10.07
CA LEU A 21 20.85 -11.91 11.07
C LEU A 21 20.31 -13.19 10.40
N GLN A 22 20.99 -14.31 10.64
CA GLN A 22 20.54 -15.63 10.19
C GLN A 22 19.46 -16.13 11.14
N VAL A 23 18.20 -16.02 10.71
CA VAL A 23 17.07 -16.69 11.36
C VAL A 23 16.65 -17.86 10.49
N GLN A 24 16.41 -19.03 11.09
CA GLN A 24 15.95 -20.19 10.36
C GLN A 24 14.67 -19.90 9.56
N PRO A 25 14.49 -20.51 8.38
CA PRO A 25 13.29 -20.32 7.59
C PRO A 25 12.03 -20.82 8.30
N MET A 26 11.12 -19.92 8.63
CA MET A 26 9.75 -20.25 9.00
C MET A 26 9.03 -20.83 7.78
N ASN A 27 8.50 -22.05 7.92
CA ASN A 27 7.70 -22.71 6.89
C ASN A 27 6.28 -22.10 6.86
N LEU A 28 6.17 -20.87 6.36
CA LEU A 28 4.89 -20.16 6.28
C LEU A 28 3.96 -20.84 5.26
N GLN A 29 2.72 -21.09 5.68
CA GLN A 29 1.63 -21.57 4.84
C GLN A 29 0.83 -20.41 4.23
N GLY A 30 0.08 -20.69 3.16
CA GLY A 30 -0.71 -19.72 2.38
C GLY A 30 -1.35 -18.56 3.19
N PRO A 31 -2.23 -18.82 4.17
CA PRO A 31 -2.90 -17.78 4.95
C PRO A 31 -1.96 -16.97 5.87
N GLU A 32 -0.81 -17.53 6.25
CA GLU A 32 0.14 -16.83 7.12
C GLU A 32 0.81 -15.67 6.39
N TYR A 33 1.11 -15.83 5.09
CA TYR A 33 1.59 -14.72 4.25
C TYR A 33 0.61 -13.54 4.24
N PHE A 34 -0.70 -13.82 4.20
CA PHE A 34 -1.74 -12.80 4.29
C PHE A 34 -1.70 -12.05 5.63
N VAL A 35 -1.68 -12.78 6.74
CA VAL A 35 -1.69 -12.19 8.08
C VAL A 35 -0.47 -11.29 8.28
N TYR A 36 0.73 -11.80 8.03
CA TYR A 36 1.94 -11.00 8.24
C TYR A 36 2.01 -9.81 7.28
N GLY A 37 1.61 -9.99 6.01
CA GLY A 37 1.59 -8.91 5.05
C GLY A 37 0.68 -7.77 5.51
N GLN A 38 -0.52 -8.11 5.99
CA GLN A 38 -1.44 -7.13 6.56
C GLN A 38 -0.91 -6.48 7.85
N MET A 39 -0.26 -7.24 8.72
CA MET A 39 0.37 -6.70 9.93
C MET A 39 1.46 -5.68 9.59
N LEU A 40 2.32 -5.97 8.60
CA LEU A 40 3.34 -5.03 8.16
C LEU A 40 2.71 -3.75 7.59
N LEU A 41 1.76 -3.87 6.66
CA LEU A 41 1.13 -2.71 6.05
C LEU A 41 0.43 -1.83 7.08
N MET A 42 -0.23 -2.45 8.06
CA MET A 42 -0.86 -1.74 9.18
C MET A 42 0.18 -1.08 10.08
N PHE A 43 1.27 -1.78 10.40
CA PHE A 43 2.37 -1.22 11.19
C PHE A 43 2.97 0.02 10.54
N ILE A 44 3.31 -0.05 9.25
CA ILE A 44 3.85 1.08 8.48
C ILE A 44 2.86 2.25 8.53
N PHE A 45 1.58 2.00 8.25
CA PHE A 45 0.57 3.04 8.25
C PHE A 45 0.40 3.69 9.62
N LEU A 46 0.32 2.90 10.70
CA LEU A 46 0.16 3.41 12.06
C LEU A 46 1.40 4.18 12.52
N ASN A 47 2.60 3.69 12.21
CA ASN A 47 3.84 4.38 12.50
C ASN A 47 3.87 5.76 11.82
N SER A 48 3.54 5.81 10.52
CA SER A 48 3.39 7.06 9.78
C SER A 48 2.29 7.96 10.37
N HIS A 49 1.14 7.41 10.76
CA HIS A 49 0.05 8.18 11.37
C HIS A 49 0.49 8.86 12.68
N VAL A 50 1.24 8.15 13.53
CA VAL A 50 1.77 8.71 14.78
C VAL A 50 2.78 9.81 14.49
N ILE A 51 3.77 9.57 13.62
CA ILE A 51 4.81 10.56 13.30
C ILE A 51 4.23 11.81 12.65
N PHE A 52 3.35 11.66 11.65
CA PHE A 52 2.75 12.80 10.98
C PHE A 52 1.73 13.52 11.86
N GLY A 53 0.96 12.76 12.66
CA GLY A 53 -0.01 13.30 13.58
C GLY A 53 0.62 14.12 14.70
N SER A 54 1.73 13.64 15.29
CA SER A 54 2.47 14.38 16.30
C SER A 54 3.13 15.64 15.70
N SER A 55 3.74 15.53 14.53
CA SER A 55 4.31 16.70 13.81
C SER A 55 3.25 17.76 13.53
N ARG A 56 2.05 17.33 13.10
CA ARG A 56 0.90 18.23 12.91
C ARG A 56 0.44 18.87 14.23
N ALA A 57 0.39 18.11 15.32
CA ALA A 57 0.01 18.65 16.62
C ALA A 57 0.98 19.76 17.06
N MET A 58 2.29 19.54 16.89
CA MET A 58 3.31 20.56 17.17
C MET A 58 3.13 21.81 16.31
N ALA A 59 2.93 21.66 15.01
CA ALA A 59 2.72 22.80 14.12
C ALA A 59 1.48 23.64 14.51
N ILE A 60 0.40 23.00 14.97
CA ILE A 60 -0.79 23.70 15.46
C ILE A 60 -0.51 24.46 16.76
N LEU A 61 0.31 23.91 17.67
CA LEU A 61 0.74 24.61 18.88
C LEU A 61 1.56 25.86 18.54
N ASP A 62 2.33 25.81 17.45
CA ASP A 62 3.07 26.96 16.91
C ASP A 62 2.18 27.93 16.11
N GLY A 63 0.87 27.71 16.05
CA GLY A 63 -0.09 28.54 15.30
C GLY A 63 -0.04 28.35 13.79
N VAL A 64 0.59 27.28 13.29
CA VAL A 64 0.71 26.97 11.87
C VAL A 64 -0.34 25.95 11.44
N GLU A 65 -1.14 26.30 10.44
CA GLU A 65 -2.07 25.35 9.83
C GLU A 65 -1.34 24.41 8.87
N VAL A 66 -1.41 23.11 9.14
CA VAL A 66 -0.80 22.06 8.30
C VAL A 66 -1.81 20.96 7.93
N PRO A 67 -1.69 20.37 6.72
CA PRO A 67 -2.60 19.33 6.28
C PRO A 67 -2.51 18.09 7.17
N ASN A 68 -3.62 17.37 7.31
CA ASN A 68 -3.61 16.04 7.92
C ASN A 68 -3.11 15.01 6.91
N ASP A 69 -1.91 14.49 7.14
CA ASP A 69 -1.22 13.54 6.26
C ASP A 69 -1.87 12.16 6.16
N THR A 70 -2.66 11.77 7.15
CA THR A 70 -3.35 10.46 7.20
C THR A 70 -4.79 10.65 7.71
N PRO A 71 -5.65 11.35 6.94
CA PRO A 71 -6.96 11.82 7.40
C PRO A 71 -8.01 10.71 7.55
N VAL A 72 -7.71 9.48 7.11
CA VAL A 72 -8.59 8.32 7.22
C VAL A 72 -7.74 7.09 7.51
N SER A 73 -8.35 6.02 8.03
CA SER A 73 -7.63 4.76 8.30
C SER A 73 -7.09 4.10 7.02
N HIS A 74 -6.05 3.26 7.18
CA HIS A 74 -5.41 2.49 6.10
C HIS A 74 -6.39 1.81 5.13
N LEU A 75 -7.41 1.15 5.67
CA LEU A 75 -8.40 0.42 4.89
C LEU A 75 -9.33 1.33 4.07
N ARG A 76 -9.50 2.59 4.51
CA ARG A 76 -10.29 3.62 3.82
C ARG A 76 -9.43 4.45 2.86
N SER A 77 -8.15 4.67 3.16
CA SER A 77 -7.23 5.31 2.22
C SER A 77 -6.98 4.41 1.01
N SER A 78 -6.90 3.10 1.21
CA SER A 78 -6.41 2.16 0.19
C SER A 78 -7.50 1.45 -0.62
N LEU A 79 -8.64 2.09 -0.89
CA LEU A 79 -9.67 1.50 -1.79
C LEU A 79 -9.22 1.48 -3.26
N SER A 80 -8.23 2.31 -3.61
CA SER A 80 -7.49 2.26 -4.86
C SER A 80 -6.10 2.84 -4.67
N VAL A 81 -5.21 2.66 -5.65
CA VAL A 81 -3.85 3.20 -5.60
C VAL A 81 -3.88 4.73 -5.62
N ARG A 82 -4.72 5.32 -6.48
CA ARG A 82 -4.92 6.78 -6.51
C ARG A 82 -5.51 7.29 -5.20
N GLN A 83 -6.50 6.59 -4.64
CA GLN A 83 -7.09 7.01 -3.37
C GLN A 83 -6.07 6.91 -2.23
N HIS A 84 -5.20 5.89 -2.25
CA HIS A 84 -4.14 5.71 -1.27
C HIS A 84 -3.22 6.93 -1.25
N TRP A 85 -2.64 7.28 -2.40
CA TRP A 85 -1.76 8.45 -2.50
C TRP A 85 -2.47 9.79 -2.35
N LYS A 86 -3.80 9.83 -2.50
CA LYS A 86 -4.60 11.02 -2.14
C LYS A 86 -4.78 11.17 -0.63
N LYS A 87 -4.66 10.09 0.14
CA LYS A 87 -5.04 10.04 1.56
C LYS A 87 -3.92 9.54 2.49
N PHE A 88 -2.72 9.37 1.96
CA PHE A 88 -1.52 8.99 2.70
C PHE A 88 -0.41 9.94 2.30
N HIS A 89 0.24 10.56 3.28
CA HIS A 89 1.28 11.57 3.09
C HIS A 89 0.80 12.77 2.23
N VAL A 90 -0.34 13.34 2.64
CA VAL A 90 -1.03 14.45 1.96
C VAL A 90 -0.14 15.68 1.71
N SER A 91 0.71 16.07 2.66
CA SER A 91 1.67 17.17 2.53
C SER A 91 2.63 16.94 1.37
N TRP A 92 3.20 15.73 1.27
CA TRP A 92 4.06 15.33 0.16
C TRP A 92 3.30 15.23 -1.16
N ARG A 93 2.08 14.70 -1.16
CA ARG A 93 1.21 14.73 -2.34
C ARG A 93 1.05 16.16 -2.83
N ASP A 94 0.76 17.11 -1.94
CA ASP A 94 0.54 18.51 -2.31
C ASP A 94 1.81 19.18 -2.81
N PHE A 95 2.96 18.87 -2.20
CA PHE A 95 4.27 19.25 -2.72
C PHE A 95 4.47 18.74 -4.15
N PHE A 96 4.31 17.44 -4.39
CA PHE A 96 4.48 16.84 -5.72
C PHE A 96 3.52 17.40 -6.76
N LEU A 97 2.26 17.59 -6.38
CA LEU A 97 1.25 18.14 -7.29
C LEU A 97 1.55 19.60 -7.65
N ARG A 98 1.99 20.41 -6.67
CA ARG A 98 2.23 21.85 -6.84
C ARG A 98 3.56 22.16 -7.52
N TYR A 99 4.60 21.38 -7.26
CA TYR A 99 5.97 21.72 -7.65
C TYR A 99 6.60 20.74 -8.65
N ILE A 100 5.92 19.67 -9.06
CA ILE A 100 6.43 18.76 -10.09
C ILE A 100 5.35 18.48 -11.14
N TYR A 101 4.19 17.98 -10.72
CA TYR A 101 3.13 17.57 -11.62
C TYR A 101 2.50 18.74 -12.41
N SER A 102 2.38 19.90 -11.78
CA SER A 102 1.84 21.12 -12.39
C SER A 102 2.75 21.69 -13.49
N PHE A 103 4.07 21.56 -13.37
CA PHE A 103 5.03 22.05 -14.37
C PHE A 103 4.86 21.37 -15.73
N SER A 104 4.34 20.14 -15.75
CA SER A 104 4.05 19.40 -16.97
C SER A 104 2.55 19.44 -17.34
N ASN A 105 1.82 20.49 -16.93
CA ASN A 105 0.38 20.65 -17.16
C ASN A 105 -0.50 19.47 -16.70
N GLY A 106 -0.01 18.64 -15.78
CA GLY A 106 -0.70 17.46 -15.32
C GLY A 106 -0.80 16.32 -16.33
N ASP A 107 0.13 16.24 -17.28
CA ASP A 107 0.25 15.15 -18.24
C ASP A 107 0.95 13.91 -17.66
N PHE A 108 1.09 12.87 -18.50
CA PHE A 108 1.78 11.63 -18.12
C PHE A 108 3.25 11.87 -17.74
N GLU A 109 3.92 12.82 -18.40
CA GLU A 109 5.31 13.20 -18.10
C GLU A 109 5.46 13.66 -16.65
N GLY A 110 4.51 14.45 -16.13
CA GLY A 110 4.49 14.86 -14.73
C GLY A 110 4.35 13.70 -13.77
N LEU A 111 3.55 12.70 -14.13
CA LEU A 111 3.41 11.49 -13.32
C LEU A 111 4.75 10.75 -13.25
N VAL A 112 5.45 10.63 -14.38
CA VAL A 112 6.78 10.01 -14.44
C VAL A 112 7.77 10.78 -13.57
N LEU A 113 7.81 12.11 -13.67
CA LEU A 113 8.69 12.96 -12.86
C LEU A 113 8.40 12.84 -11.36
N VAL A 114 7.13 12.88 -10.96
CA VAL A 114 6.72 12.69 -9.56
C VAL A 114 7.20 11.34 -9.05
N ILE A 115 6.99 10.26 -9.80
CA ILE A 115 7.40 8.92 -9.40
C ILE A 115 8.93 8.79 -9.34
N ALA A 116 9.65 9.35 -10.30
CA ALA A 116 11.11 9.32 -10.34
C ALA A 116 11.70 10.06 -9.13
N PHE A 117 11.23 11.28 -8.85
CA PHE A 117 11.66 12.07 -7.69
C PHE A 117 11.27 11.39 -6.38
N SER A 118 10.04 10.88 -6.29
CA SER A 118 9.57 10.15 -5.11
C SER A 118 10.40 8.89 -4.85
N SER A 119 10.84 8.17 -5.89
CA SER A 119 11.73 7.01 -5.71
C SER A 119 13.12 7.44 -5.25
N PHE A 120 13.66 8.52 -5.82
CA PHE A 120 14.98 9.07 -5.51
C PHE A 120 15.12 9.48 -4.03
N ILE A 121 14.12 10.14 -3.46
CA ILE A 121 14.17 10.58 -2.04
C ILE A 121 14.21 9.42 -1.03
N HIS A 122 13.83 8.20 -1.44
CA HIS A 122 13.95 7.01 -0.60
C HIS A 122 15.36 6.38 -0.67
N GLY A 123 16.24 6.89 -1.54
CA GLY A 123 17.62 6.45 -1.71
C GLY A 123 17.85 5.62 -2.97
N PHE A 124 19.12 5.28 -3.24
CA PHE A 124 19.55 4.64 -4.50
C PHE A 124 19.45 3.10 -4.50
N TYR A 125 18.60 2.53 -3.66
CA TYR A 125 18.42 1.09 -3.63
C TYR A 125 17.41 0.64 -4.69
N ALA A 126 17.71 -0.48 -5.37
CA ALA A 126 16.89 -1.01 -6.47
C ALA A 126 15.41 -1.20 -6.09
N GLN A 127 15.10 -1.54 -4.83
CA GLN A 127 13.71 -1.71 -4.40
C GLN A 127 12.88 -0.43 -4.52
N TRP A 128 13.47 0.75 -4.39
CA TRP A 128 12.74 2.02 -4.47
C TRP A 128 12.40 2.39 -5.90
N PHE A 129 13.29 2.10 -6.85
CA PHE A 129 12.99 2.25 -8.28
C PHE A 129 11.94 1.24 -8.74
N LEU A 130 12.02 -0.01 -8.26
CA LEU A 130 10.99 -1.01 -8.53
C LEU A 130 9.63 -0.59 -7.98
N TRP A 131 9.60 -0.07 -6.75
CA TRP A 131 8.40 0.50 -6.15
C TRP A 131 7.82 1.64 -6.98
N GLY A 132 8.66 2.56 -7.45
CA GLY A 132 8.24 3.67 -8.30
C GLY A 132 7.60 3.18 -9.59
N LEU A 133 8.29 2.29 -10.31
CA LEU A 133 7.80 1.69 -11.56
C LEU A 133 6.44 1.01 -11.36
N VAL A 134 6.32 0.22 -10.29
CA VAL A 134 5.08 -0.45 -9.92
C VAL A 134 3.93 0.53 -9.68
N ASN A 135 4.18 1.64 -8.98
CA ASN A 135 3.16 2.67 -8.77
C ASN A 135 2.79 3.41 -10.05
N LEU A 136 3.78 3.70 -10.91
CA LEU A 136 3.53 4.31 -12.21
C LEU A 136 2.59 3.46 -13.06
N VAL A 137 2.86 2.15 -13.15
CA VAL A 137 2.00 1.20 -13.89
C VAL A 137 0.61 1.16 -13.28
N ALA A 138 0.50 1.03 -11.95
CA ALA A 138 -0.79 0.91 -11.29
C ALA A 138 -1.66 2.17 -11.41
N ILE A 139 -1.07 3.35 -11.24
CA ILE A 139 -1.77 4.63 -11.42
C ILE A 139 -2.19 4.82 -12.87
N SER A 140 -1.34 4.45 -13.83
CA SER A 140 -1.64 4.55 -15.26
C SER A 140 -2.78 3.63 -15.67
N LEU A 141 -2.75 2.37 -15.23
CA LEU A 141 -3.83 1.42 -15.43
C LEU A 141 -5.13 1.92 -14.80
N GLU A 142 -5.06 2.46 -13.58
CA GLU A 142 -6.23 3.05 -12.92
C GLU A 142 -6.79 4.23 -13.74
N ARG A 143 -5.94 5.13 -14.27
CA ARG A 143 -6.40 6.24 -15.13
C ARG A 143 -7.16 5.73 -16.36
N VAL A 144 -6.66 4.69 -17.03
CA VAL A 144 -7.31 4.07 -18.20
C VAL A 144 -8.64 3.41 -17.83
N LEU A 145 -8.67 2.68 -16.71
CA LEU A 145 -9.87 1.97 -16.25
C LEU A 145 -10.99 2.93 -15.80
N PHE A 146 -10.63 4.10 -15.27
CA PHE A 146 -11.58 5.09 -14.74
C PHE A 146 -11.88 6.28 -15.67
N SER A 147 -11.22 6.40 -16.82
CA SER A 147 -11.56 7.42 -17.84
C SER A 147 -12.93 7.17 -18.48
N LYS A 148 -13.38 5.92 -18.57
CA LYS A 148 -14.68 5.51 -19.15
C LYS A 148 -15.84 5.65 -18.16
N LYS A 149 -16.01 6.84 -17.59
CA LYS A 149 -16.73 7.09 -16.32
C LYS A 149 -18.25 7.31 -16.40
N LYS A 150 -18.95 6.93 -17.47
CA LYS A 150 -20.42 7.09 -17.52
C LYS A 150 -21.12 5.88 -16.89
N SER A 151 -21.60 6.08 -15.66
CA SER A 151 -22.55 5.24 -14.92
C SER A 151 -22.12 3.78 -14.66
N ARG A 152 -21.28 3.59 -13.64
CA ARG A 152 -21.01 2.26 -13.08
C ARG A 152 -21.91 2.02 -11.87
N GLY A 153 -22.72 0.96 -11.93
CA GLY A 153 -23.59 0.53 -10.84
C GLY A 153 -22.82 0.18 -9.56
N LYS A 154 -23.56 0.05 -8.44
CA LYS A 154 -22.99 -0.25 -7.11
C LYS A 154 -22.06 -1.47 -7.12
N GLY A 155 -22.49 -2.58 -7.74
CA GLY A 155 -21.70 -3.80 -7.85
C GLY A 155 -20.37 -3.56 -8.57
N THR A 156 -20.38 -2.82 -9.68
CA THR A 156 -19.16 -2.50 -10.45
C THR A 156 -18.18 -1.67 -9.63
N LYS A 157 -18.65 -0.68 -8.85
CA LYS A 157 -17.78 0.11 -7.97
C LYS A 157 -17.11 -0.76 -6.91
N ILE A 158 -17.84 -1.70 -6.33
CA ILE A 158 -17.32 -2.63 -5.32
C ILE A 158 -16.27 -3.54 -5.94
N VAL A 159 -16.58 -4.22 -7.05
CA VAL A 159 -15.64 -5.11 -7.75
C VAL A 159 -14.34 -4.37 -8.13
N MET A 160 -14.46 -3.18 -8.70
CA MET A 160 -13.27 -2.39 -9.05
C MET A 160 -12.45 -1.97 -7.84
N SER A 161 -13.11 -1.53 -6.76
CA SER A 161 -12.39 -1.15 -5.53
C SER A 161 -11.72 -2.36 -4.90
N THR A 162 -12.36 -3.55 -4.94
CA THR A 162 -11.75 -4.82 -4.50
C THR A 162 -10.48 -5.10 -5.27
N VAL A 163 -10.53 -5.04 -6.61
CA VAL A 163 -9.36 -5.28 -7.47
C VAL A 163 -8.27 -4.26 -7.17
N ASN A 164 -8.60 -2.97 -7.10
CA ASN A 164 -7.60 -1.92 -6.87
C ASN A 164 -7.00 -1.96 -5.46
N GLN A 165 -7.79 -2.25 -4.44
CA GLN A 165 -7.30 -2.42 -3.07
C GLN A 165 -6.39 -3.65 -2.97
N THR A 166 -6.76 -4.74 -3.65
CA THR A 166 -5.92 -5.95 -3.72
C THR A 166 -4.58 -5.62 -4.35
N LEU A 167 -4.60 -4.95 -5.50
CA LEU A 167 -3.39 -4.49 -6.19
C LEU A 167 -2.57 -3.55 -5.30
N ALA A 168 -3.18 -2.53 -4.70
CA ALA A 168 -2.47 -1.57 -3.85
C ALA A 168 -1.66 -2.25 -2.74
N PHE A 169 -2.25 -3.24 -2.05
CA PHE A 169 -1.55 -3.97 -1.00
C PHE A 169 -0.48 -4.93 -1.53
N VAL A 170 -0.75 -5.65 -2.63
CA VAL A 170 0.27 -6.52 -3.26
C VAL A 170 1.48 -5.69 -3.68
N LEU A 171 1.24 -4.54 -4.32
CA LEU A 171 2.31 -3.66 -4.81
C LEU A 171 3.10 -3.03 -3.66
N GLN A 172 2.45 -2.69 -2.55
CA GLN A 172 3.15 -2.22 -1.34
C GLN A 172 4.03 -3.32 -0.74
N LEU A 173 3.59 -4.58 -0.74
CA LEU A 173 4.41 -5.69 -0.26
C LEU A 173 5.55 -6.07 -1.20
N MET A 174 5.44 -5.81 -2.51
CA MET A 174 6.54 -6.02 -3.46
C MET A 174 7.77 -5.12 -3.19
N ILE A 175 7.65 -4.07 -2.38
CA ILE A 175 8.79 -3.25 -1.92
C ILE A 175 9.53 -3.98 -0.81
N PHE A 176 8.74 -4.62 0.06
CA PHE A 176 9.21 -5.38 1.19
C PHE A 176 9.40 -6.84 0.79
N ILE A 177 10.10 -7.10 -0.32
CA ILE A 177 10.61 -8.44 -0.68
C ILE A 177 11.24 -9.15 0.53
N PRO A 178 11.78 -8.48 1.57
CA PRO A 178 11.93 -9.04 2.92
C PRO A 178 10.84 -9.95 3.50
N PHE A 179 9.61 -9.88 3.02
CA PHE A 179 8.53 -10.83 3.32
C PHE A 179 8.73 -12.22 2.72
N SER A 180 9.44 -12.32 1.61
CA SER A 180 9.98 -13.58 1.09
C SER A 180 11.28 -13.99 1.79
N ILE A 181 11.93 -13.08 2.52
CA ILE A 181 13.20 -13.28 3.24
C ILE A 181 12.96 -14.02 4.57
N VAL A 182 12.06 -14.99 4.58
CA VAL A 182 12.16 -16.02 5.60
C VAL A 182 13.31 -16.99 5.24
N SER A 183 13.73 -17.09 3.98
CA SER A 183 14.78 -18.02 3.54
C SER A 183 15.95 -17.32 2.84
N LYS A 184 16.97 -16.92 3.61
CA LYS A 184 18.34 -17.08 3.12
C LYS A 184 18.86 -18.33 3.81
N PRO A 185 19.12 -19.44 3.09
CA PRO A 185 19.75 -20.59 3.72
C PRO A 185 21.13 -20.19 4.26
N SER A 186 21.57 -20.92 5.28
CA SER A 186 22.80 -20.68 6.04
C SER A 186 23.99 -20.38 5.14
N GLN A 187 24.93 -19.57 5.63
CA GLN A 187 26.26 -19.39 5.01
C GLN A 187 26.88 -20.77 4.71
N GLY A 188 26.78 -21.23 3.46
CA GLY A 188 27.26 -22.55 3.04
C GLY A 188 26.49 -23.15 1.87
N ASP A 189 25.19 -22.88 1.75
CA ASP A 189 24.41 -23.37 0.60
C ASP A 189 24.39 -22.34 -0.53
N PRO A 190 24.79 -22.71 -1.77
CA PRO A 190 24.62 -21.83 -2.92
C PRO A 190 23.13 -21.58 -3.09
N VAL A 191 22.71 -20.33 -2.84
CA VAL A 191 21.33 -19.90 -3.07
C VAL A 191 21.05 -20.01 -4.56
N ASP A 192 20.34 -21.06 -4.95
CA ASP A 192 19.77 -21.15 -6.28
C ASP A 192 18.73 -20.03 -6.41
N GLY A 193 19.13 -18.93 -7.06
CA GLY A 193 18.31 -17.73 -7.25
C GLY A 193 16.96 -18.04 -7.89
N SER A 194 16.84 -19.15 -8.65
CA SER A 194 15.58 -19.59 -9.25
C SER A 194 14.57 -20.07 -8.19
N ARG A 195 15.02 -20.85 -7.20
CA ARG A 195 14.19 -21.33 -6.07
C ARG A 195 13.75 -20.16 -5.20
N TYR A 196 14.63 -19.19 -4.99
CA TYR A 196 14.33 -17.96 -4.26
C TYR A 196 13.20 -17.15 -4.93
N MET A 197 13.31 -16.93 -6.24
CA MET A 197 12.28 -16.22 -6.99
C MET A 197 10.94 -16.97 -6.96
N ALA A 198 10.96 -18.30 -7.12
CA ALA A 198 9.74 -19.11 -7.09
C ALA A 198 9.00 -19.03 -5.74
N LEU A 199 9.71 -19.08 -4.61
CA LEU A 199 9.11 -18.94 -3.28
C LEU A 199 8.49 -17.55 -3.08
N SER A 200 9.19 -16.50 -3.52
CA SER A 200 8.71 -15.12 -3.45
C SER A 200 7.41 -14.91 -4.23
N PHE A 201 7.33 -15.47 -5.44
CA PHE A 201 6.09 -15.43 -6.23
C PHE A 201 4.96 -16.23 -5.58
N ARG A 202 5.24 -17.40 -5.01
CA ARG A 202 4.23 -18.19 -4.29
C ARG A 202 3.67 -17.46 -3.07
N ALA A 203 4.54 -16.79 -2.30
CA ALA A 203 4.14 -15.97 -1.16
C ALA A 203 3.24 -14.80 -1.59
N LEU A 204 3.64 -14.06 -2.64
CA LEU A 204 2.86 -12.96 -3.19
C LEU A 204 1.52 -13.42 -3.75
N ALA A 205 1.48 -14.55 -4.47
CA ALA A 205 0.25 -15.14 -4.99
C ALA A 205 -0.70 -15.57 -3.86
N SER A 206 -0.16 -16.21 -2.81
CA SER A 206 -0.93 -16.60 -1.62
C SER A 206 -1.51 -15.38 -0.91
N PHE A 207 -0.69 -14.36 -0.68
CA PHE A 207 -1.14 -13.08 -0.14
C PHE A 207 -2.26 -12.49 -0.99
N ALA A 208 -2.05 -12.38 -2.30
CA ALA A 208 -3.00 -11.76 -3.23
C ALA A 208 -4.37 -12.47 -3.21
N LEU A 209 -4.38 -13.81 -3.17
CA LEU A 209 -5.60 -14.61 -3.12
C LEU A 209 -6.44 -14.32 -1.88
N TRP A 210 -5.84 -14.42 -0.70
CA TRP A 210 -6.52 -14.13 0.57
C TRP A 210 -6.90 -12.66 0.69
N ASN A 211 -6.01 -11.78 0.21
CA ASN A 211 -6.23 -10.35 0.23
C ASN A 211 -7.36 -9.90 -0.70
N PHE A 212 -7.65 -10.64 -1.77
CA PHE A 212 -8.80 -10.38 -2.62
C PHE A 212 -10.12 -10.56 -1.85
N GLY A 213 -10.25 -11.66 -1.11
CA GLY A 213 -11.41 -11.90 -0.24
C GLY A 213 -11.56 -10.83 0.83
N PHE A 214 -10.46 -10.50 1.51
CA PHE A 214 -10.43 -9.41 2.51
C PHE A 214 -10.85 -8.05 1.92
N SER A 215 -10.29 -7.70 0.76
CA SER A 215 -10.60 -6.46 0.05
C SER A 215 -12.07 -6.41 -0.36
N LEU A 216 -12.66 -7.53 -0.76
CA LEU A 216 -14.08 -7.63 -1.08
C LEU A 216 -14.95 -7.30 0.13
N PHE A 217 -14.68 -7.93 1.28
CA PHE A 217 -15.40 -7.65 2.52
C PHE A 217 -15.24 -6.19 2.96
N ASN A 218 -14.02 -5.64 2.88
CA ASN A 218 -13.77 -4.25 3.27
C ASN A 218 -14.47 -3.26 2.32
N CYS A 219 -14.44 -3.50 1.00
CA CYS A 219 -15.11 -2.67 0.01
C CYS A 219 -16.64 -2.73 0.15
N LEU A 220 -17.21 -3.91 0.39
CA LEU A 220 -18.63 -4.07 0.71
C LEU A 220 -19.01 -3.23 1.92
N ARG A 221 -18.26 -3.34 3.02
CA ARG A 221 -18.50 -2.61 4.26
C ARG A 221 -18.42 -1.09 4.10
N ILE A 222 -17.49 -0.58 3.28
CA ILE A 222 -17.27 0.87 3.14
C ILE A 222 -18.22 1.50 2.11
N ILE A 223 -18.40 0.86 0.94
CA ILE A 223 -19.09 1.48 -0.21
C ILE A 223 -20.62 1.24 -0.13
N ALA A 224 -21.05 0.09 0.38
CA ALA A 224 -22.48 -0.24 0.41
C ALA A 224 -23.34 0.75 1.21
N PRO A 225 -22.90 1.26 2.38
CA PRO A 225 -23.68 2.24 3.15
C PRO A 225 -23.68 3.65 2.52
N GLN A 226 -22.57 4.10 1.93
CA GLN A 226 -22.44 5.45 1.37
C GLN A 226 -23.42 5.71 0.22
N THR A 227 -23.63 4.70 -0.62
CA THR A 227 -24.54 4.80 -1.77
C THR A 227 -26.00 4.94 -1.33
N ASN A 228 -26.38 4.31 -0.21
CA ASN A 228 -27.73 4.42 0.35
C ASN A 228 -27.99 5.82 0.92
N ARG A 229 -26.96 6.47 1.47
CA ARG A 229 -27.05 7.85 1.98
C ARG A 229 -27.19 8.86 0.83
N GLU A 230 -26.37 8.75 -0.21
CA GLU A 230 -26.49 9.59 -1.42
C GLU A 230 -27.84 9.45 -2.15
N ASN A 231 -28.47 8.27 -2.08
CA ASN A 231 -29.82 8.07 -2.65
C ASN A 231 -30.91 8.66 -1.74
N ARG A 232 -30.81 8.50 -0.42
CA ARG A 232 -31.77 9.14 0.52
C ARG A 232 -31.72 10.66 0.44
N GLU A 233 -30.52 11.23 0.44
CA GLU A 233 -30.35 12.69 0.32
C GLU A 233 -30.91 13.18 -1.03
N ARG A 234 -30.75 12.43 -2.13
CA ARG A 234 -31.40 12.77 -3.40
C ARG A 234 -32.94 12.73 -3.35
N HIS A 235 -33.54 11.80 -2.62
CA HIS A 235 -35.01 11.72 -2.49
C HIS A 235 -35.62 12.75 -1.54
N HIS A 236 -34.82 13.47 -0.75
CA HIS A 236 -35.29 14.57 0.10
C HIS A 236 -35.23 15.95 -0.58
N PHE A 237 -34.61 16.04 -1.76
CA PHE A 237 -34.49 17.27 -2.55
C PHE A 237 -35.41 17.28 -3.80
N TRP A 238 -36.32 16.29 -3.92
CA TRP A 238 -37.41 16.26 -4.90
C TRP A 238 -38.75 16.12 -4.19
#